data_AF-A0A6B3D015-F1
#
_entry.id   AF-A0A6B3D015-F1
#
_cell.length_a   1.000
_cell.length_b   1.000
_cell.length_c   1.000
_cell.angle_alpha   90.00
_cell.angle_beta   90.00
_cell.angle_gamma   90.00
#
_symmetry.space_group_name_H-M   'P 1'
#
loop_
_entity.id
_entity.type
_entity.pdbx_description
1 polymer ?
#
loop_
_entity_poly.entity_id
_entity_poly.type
_entity_poly.pdbx_seq_one_letter_code
_entity_poly.pdbx_strand_id
1 'polypeptide(L)'
;AVIKLDRVPDGTKAARFGDSAKVEVGQIVLAMGSPLGLSSSVTQGIVSATGRTVTEGSSGGGTGATIANMVQTSAAINPGNSGGALVNLDG
;
A
#
# COMPACT_ATOMS: atom_id res chain seq x y z
N ALA A 1 -7.35 -7.82 -5.53
CA ALA A 1 -8.63 -7.94 -6.29
C ALA A 1 -8.75 -6.75 -7.22
N VAL A 2 -9.45 -6.90 -8.35
CA VAL A 2 -9.80 -5.78 -9.24
C VAL A 2 -11.31 -5.58 -9.15
N ILE A 3 -11.73 -4.33 -8.98
CA ILE A 3 -13.16 -3.95 -8.97
C ILE A 3 -13.42 -2.94 -10.08
N LYS A 4 -14.64 -2.94 -10.58
CA LYS A 4 -15.12 -1.97 -11.58
C LYS A 4 -16.16 -1.07 -10.91
N LEU A 5 -15.99 0.24 -11.07
CA LEU A 5 -17.03 1.18 -10.69
C LEU A 5 -18.13 1.17 -11.75
N ASP A 6 -19.39 1.06 -11.33
CA ASP A 6 -20.54 1.17 -12.24
C ASP A 6 -20.65 2.59 -12.85
N ARG A 7 -20.19 3.59 -12.08
CA ARG A 7 -20.06 4.97 -12.54
C ARG A 7 -18.77 5.56 -11.97
N VAL A 8 -17.92 6.08 -12.86
CA VAL A 8 -16.70 6.81 -12.47
C VAL A 8 -17.10 8.26 -12.17
N PRO A 9 -16.83 8.78 -10.96
CA PRO A 9 -17.10 10.18 -10.64
C PRO A 9 -16.30 11.14 -11.54
N ASP A 10 -16.91 12.28 -11.89
CA ASP A 10 -16.24 13.33 -12.65
C ASP A 10 -14.99 13.84 -11.92
N GLY A 11 -13.93 14.12 -12.68
CA GLY A 11 -12.65 14.57 -12.13
C GLY A 11 -11.78 13.45 -11.53
N THR A 12 -12.22 12.19 -11.58
CA THR A 12 -11.38 11.04 -11.20
C THR A 12 -10.14 10.99 -12.08
N LYS A 13 -8.96 10.94 -11.45
CA LYS A 13 -7.68 10.77 -12.13
C LYS A 13 -7.08 9.42 -11.75
N ALA A 14 -6.69 8.65 -12.75
CA ALA A 14 -5.95 7.42 -12.52
C ALA A 14 -4.57 7.75 -11.93
N ALA A 15 -4.17 7.02 -10.90
CA ALA A 15 -2.80 7.05 -10.40
C ALA A 15 -1.84 6.46 -11.45
N ARG A 16 -0.59 6.92 -11.43
CA ARG A 16 0.49 6.32 -12.23
C ARG A 16 1.14 5.19 -11.43
N PHE A 17 1.45 4.09 -12.12
CA PHE A 17 2.22 3.02 -11.50
C PHE A 17 3.71 3.36 -11.55
N GLY A 18 4.37 3.24 -10.40
CA GLY A 18 5.83 3.25 -10.31
C GLY A 18 6.43 1.90 -10.70
N ASP A 19 7.74 1.92 -10.96
CA ASP A 19 8.54 0.72 -11.22
C ASP A 19 9.11 0.17 -9.90
N SER A 20 8.50 -0.90 -9.37
CA SER A 20 8.88 -1.46 -8.07
C SER A 20 10.28 -2.08 -8.06
N ALA A 21 10.87 -2.38 -9.22
CA ALA A 21 12.24 -2.88 -9.32
C ALA A 21 13.30 -1.79 -9.01
N LYS A 22 12.91 -0.52 -9.03
CA LYS A 22 13.77 0.64 -8.73
C LYS A 22 13.60 1.16 -7.31
N VAL A 23 12.84 0.47 -6.47
CA VAL A 23 12.63 0.88 -5.07
C VAL A 23 13.90 0.61 -4.27
N GLU A 24 14.36 1.63 -3.55
CA GLU A 24 15.59 1.56 -2.75
C GLU A 24 15.30 1.74 -1.26
N VAL A 25 16.09 1.05 -0.43
CA VAL A 25 16.03 1.24 1.04
C VAL A 25 16.45 2.66 1.39
N GLY A 26 15.69 3.31 2.28
CA GLY A 26 15.88 4.71 2.65
C GLY A 26 15.01 5.69 1.84
N GLN A 27 14.40 5.25 0.74
CA GLN A 27 13.50 6.09 -0.05
C GLN A 27 12.28 6.52 0.78
N ILE A 28 11.93 7.81 0.74
CA ILE A 28 10.75 8.34 1.42
C ILE A 28 9.49 7.83 0.71
N VAL A 29 8.54 7.35 1.51
CA VAL A 29 7.25 6.86 1.03
C VAL A 29 6.11 7.39 1.90
N LEU A 30 4.95 7.53 1.27
CA LEU A 30 3.68 7.87 1.90
C LEU A 30 2.71 6.70 1.71
N ALA A 31 2.11 6.23 2.81
CA ALA A 31 1.04 5.24 2.77
C ALA A 31 -0.31 5.95 2.92
N MET A 32 -1.23 5.68 1.99
CA MET A 32 -2.54 6.30 1.94
C MET A 32 -3.64 5.25 2.11
N GLY A 33 -4.63 5.53 2.95
CA GLY A 33 -5.73 4.62 3.23
C GLY A 33 -6.92 5.30 3.92
N SER A 34 -7.89 4.53 4.37
CA SER A 34 -8.99 5.02 5.21
C SER A 34 -9.10 4.16 6.48
N PRO A 35 -8.20 4.36 7.45
CA PRO A 35 -8.29 3.67 8.73
C PRO A 35 -9.59 4.07 9.44
N LEU A 36 -10.36 3.06 9.85
CA LEU A 36 -11.57 3.19 10.68
C LEU A 36 -12.73 4.02 10.07
N GLY A 37 -12.80 4.13 8.74
CA GLY A 37 -13.89 4.85 8.05
C GLY A 37 -13.84 6.37 8.21
N LEU A 38 -12.79 6.89 8.83
CA LEU A 38 -12.44 8.31 8.84
C LEU A 38 -11.68 8.64 7.55
N SER A 39 -11.93 9.84 7.05
CA SER A 39 -11.43 10.38 5.78
C SER A 39 -9.93 10.15 5.59
N SER A 40 -9.56 9.67 4.40
CA SER A 40 -8.20 9.60 3.82
C SER A 40 -7.03 9.93 4.77
N SER A 41 -6.47 8.91 5.42
CA SER A 41 -5.24 9.04 6.22
C SER A 41 -4.01 8.91 5.33
N VAL A 42 -3.00 9.72 5.65
CA VAL A 42 -1.66 9.67 5.05
C VAL A 42 -0.66 9.49 6.19
N THR A 43 0.19 8.47 6.08
CA THR A 43 1.31 8.26 7.00
C THR A 43 2.61 8.28 6.21
N GLN A 44 3.67 8.82 6.81
CA GLN A 44 4.98 8.94 6.17
C GLN A 44 5.97 7.98 6.82
N GLY A 45 6.88 7.46 6.00
CA GLY A 45 8.05 6.72 6.47
C GLY A 45 9.08 6.58 5.36
N ILE A 46 9.92 5.57 5.50
CA ILE A 46 10.89 5.18 4.49
C ILE A 46 10.65 3.72 4.08
N VAL A 47 11.22 3.32 2.95
CA VAL A 47 11.46 1.92 2.64
C VAL A 47 12.51 1.39 3.61
N SER A 48 12.14 0.44 4.44
CA SER A 48 13.03 -0.18 5.43
C SER A 48 13.70 -1.45 4.91
N ALA A 49 13.08 -2.15 3.96
CA ALA A 49 13.63 -3.33 3.29
C ALA A 49 12.87 -3.62 1.98
N THR A 50 13.51 -4.33 1.06
CA THR A 50 12.90 -4.88 -0.16
C THR A 50 13.11 -6.39 -0.23
N GLY A 51 12.37 -7.08 -1.12
CA GLY A 51 12.57 -8.51 -1.34
C GLY A 51 12.08 -9.41 -0.19
N ARG A 52 11.18 -8.92 0.67
CA ARG A 52 10.72 -9.70 1.83
C ARG A 52 9.73 -10.77 1.42
N THR A 53 9.84 -11.94 2.03
CA THR A 53 8.81 -12.96 2.00
C THR A 53 8.03 -12.92 3.31
N VAL A 54 6.71 -12.81 3.22
CA VAL A 54 5.79 -12.71 4.35
C VAL A 54 4.71 -13.77 4.19
N THR A 55 4.43 -14.51 5.27
CA THR A 55 3.30 -15.44 5.33
C THR A 55 2.19 -14.80 6.14
N GLU A 56 1.01 -14.68 5.54
CA GLU A 56 -0.18 -14.24 6.25
C GLU A 56 -0.58 -15.30 7.28
N GLY A 57 -0.93 -14.85 8.48
CA GLY A 57 -1.52 -15.74 9.48
C GLY A 57 -2.90 -16.23 9.01
N SER A 58 -3.20 -17.50 9.27
CA SER A 58 -4.50 -18.12 8.91
C SER A 58 -5.65 -17.70 9.85
N SER A 59 -5.35 -16.97 10.93
CA SER A 59 -6.32 -16.45 11.90
C SER A 59 -6.68 -14.99 11.59
N GLY A 60 -7.93 -14.60 11.82
CA GLY A 60 -8.37 -13.19 11.69
C GLY A 60 -8.63 -12.69 10.26
N GLY A 61 -8.85 -13.59 9.30
CA GLY A 61 -9.23 -13.23 7.92
C GLY A 61 -8.06 -13.16 6.92
N GLY A 62 -6.85 -13.56 7.33
CA GLY A 62 -5.73 -13.77 6.41
C GLY A 62 -5.94 -15.01 5.53
N THR A 63 -5.38 -14.98 4.33
CA THR A 63 -5.58 -16.05 3.33
C THR A 63 -4.66 -17.25 3.56
N GLY A 64 -3.75 -17.16 4.53
CA GLY A 64 -2.65 -18.11 4.70
C GLY A 64 -1.60 -18.03 3.58
N ALA A 65 -1.71 -17.05 2.68
CA ALA A 65 -0.82 -16.92 1.55
C ALA A 65 0.59 -16.54 2.00
N THR A 66 1.59 -17.10 1.31
CA THR A 66 2.96 -16.62 1.39
C THR A 66 3.22 -15.73 0.18
N ILE A 67 3.58 -14.48 0.44
CA ILE A 67 3.80 -13.45 -0.56
C ILE A 67 5.28 -13.10 -0.54
N ALA A 68 5.95 -13.30 -1.68
CA ALA A 68 7.35 -12.95 -1.88
C ALA A 68 7.51 -11.54 -2.46
N ASN A 69 8.74 -11.00 -2.41
CA ASN A 69 9.12 -9.70 -3.01
C ASN A 69 8.35 -8.49 -2.45
N MET A 70 8.00 -8.54 -1.16
CA MET A 70 7.34 -7.44 -0.47
C MET A 70 8.31 -6.30 -0.13
N VAL A 71 7.80 -5.07 -0.23
CA VAL A 71 8.46 -3.85 0.28
C VAL A 71 8.03 -3.66 1.73
N GLN A 72 8.99 -3.44 2.62
CA GLN A 72 8.76 -3.09 4.03
C GLN A 72 8.91 -1.58 4.19
N THR A 73 8.02 -0.96 4.96
CA THR A 73 8.09 0.47 5.28
C THR A 73 7.99 0.72 6.78
N SER A 74 8.58 1.84 7.23
CA SER A 74 8.38 2.38 8.57
C SER A 74 7.16 3.30 8.67
N ALA A 75 6.47 3.59 7.56
CA ALA A 75 5.22 4.34 7.60
C ALA A 75 4.19 3.59 8.45
N ALA A 76 3.43 4.30 9.27
CA ALA A 76 2.45 3.67 10.13
C ALA A 76 1.34 3.00 9.30
N ILE A 77 1.22 1.66 9.41
CA ILE A 77 0.18 0.87 8.75
C ILE A 77 -0.77 0.30 9.79
N ASN A 78 -2.06 0.61 9.67
CA ASN A 78 -3.12 0.17 10.56
C ASN A 78 -4.29 -0.41 9.75
N PRO A 79 -5.21 -1.18 10.39
CA PRO A 79 -6.44 -1.62 9.73
C PRO A 79 -7.16 -0.47 9.00
N GLY A 80 -7.52 -0.70 7.75
CA GLY A 80 -8.09 0.29 6.82
C GLY A 80 -7.08 0.96 5.87
N ASN A 81 -5.77 0.72 6.04
CA ASN A 81 -4.77 0.99 4.99
C ASN A 81 -4.68 -0.14 3.95
N SER A 82 -5.20 -1.33 4.25
CA SER A 82 -5.18 -2.48 3.35
C SER A 82 -5.87 -2.17 2.02
N GLY A 83 -5.16 -2.41 0.91
CA GLY A 83 -5.64 -2.07 -0.45
C GLY A 83 -5.40 -0.61 -0.86
N GLY A 84 -4.91 0.23 0.06
CA GLY A 84 -4.46 1.59 -0.21
C GLY A 84 -3.11 1.67 -0.91
N ALA A 85 -2.72 2.87 -1.33
CA ALA A 85 -1.50 3.10 -2.09
C ALA A 85 -0.29 3.32 -1.19
N LEU A 86 0.87 2.85 -1.63
CA LEU A 86 2.19 3.27 -1.13
C LEU A 86 2.87 4.04 -2.27
N VAL A 87 3.16 5.32 -2.07
CA VAL A 87 3.68 6.22 -3.12
C VAL A 87 5.01 6.83 -2.71
N ASN A 88 5.86 7.13 -3.68
CA ASN A 88 7.06 7.93 -3.48
C ASN A 88 6.73 9.44 -3.58
N LEU A 89 7.74 10.29 -3.52
CA LEU A 89 7.56 11.76 -3.59
C LEU A 89 7.27 12.28 -5.00
N ASP A 90 7.43 11.46 -6.04
CA ASP A 90 7.15 11.86 -7.43
C ASP A 90 5.65 11.81 -7.78
N GLY A 91 4.85 11.12 -6.95
CA GLY A 91 3.40 10.95 -7.14
C GLY A 91 3.05 10.20 -8.43
#